data_AF-A0A7Y1VKI9-F1
#
_entry.id   AF-A0A7Y1VKI9-F1
#
_cell.length_a   1.000
_cell.length_b   1.000
_cell.length_c   1.000
_cell.angle_alpha   90.00
_cell.angle_beta   90.00
_cell.angle_gamma   90.00
#
_symmetry.space_group_name_H-M   'P 1'
#
loop_
_entity.id
_entity.type
_entity.pdbx_description
1 polymer ?
#
loop_
_entity_poly.entity_id
_entity_poly.type
_entity_poly.pdbx_seq_one_letter_code
_entity_poly.pdbx_strand_id
1 'polypeptide(L)'
;MRTRESRRFGHWEPYLSEFVYGGIDGCVTTFAVVAGSVGAGLDSAVIIILGFANLLADGFAMSVGAYLSQRTEKDNFRKYRNLELKSASQNPEYKRQRASEIIKSLGYKGEALKIVVDQVTKDSDRWIDIVLKEEMNIIPENKSALKIGAVTYISFILIGIIPLLIYVIDFVSPIDKNLFMLASILTGIGFVIIGWLKAYVNHTRILKGILETLALGAVAAVVAYFIGDFLESLLV
;
A
#
# COMPACT_ATOMS: atom_id res chain seq x y z
N MET A 1 23.93 -12.90 15.07
CA MET A 1 22.98 -12.73 16.20
C MET A 1 22.08 -11.54 15.90
N ARG A 2 20.83 -11.75 15.44
CA ARG A 2 19.82 -10.68 15.30
C ARG A 2 19.17 -10.47 16.67
N THR A 3 19.36 -9.29 17.26
CA THR A 3 18.88 -8.93 18.60
C THR A 3 17.35 -8.91 18.67
N ARG A 4 16.79 -9.27 19.83
CA ARG A 4 15.34 -9.36 20.10
C ARG A 4 14.56 -8.06 19.81
N GLU A 5 15.21 -6.91 19.74
CA GLU A 5 14.58 -5.62 19.40
C GLU A 5 14.10 -5.54 17.95
N SER A 6 14.75 -6.24 17.00
CA SER A 6 14.34 -6.22 15.58
C SER A 6 13.00 -6.92 15.33
N ARG A 7 12.48 -7.69 16.31
CA ARG A 7 11.19 -8.39 16.18
C ARG A 7 9.98 -7.51 16.50
N ARG A 8 10.14 -6.43 17.28
CA ARG A 8 9.01 -5.56 17.66
C ARG A 8 8.66 -4.56 16.55
N PHE A 9 9.66 -4.01 15.87
CA PHE A 9 9.45 -3.10 14.75
C PHE A 9 8.97 -3.81 13.47
N GLY A 10 9.40 -5.06 13.23
CA GLY A 10 8.98 -5.83 12.05
C GLY A 10 7.50 -6.20 12.01
N HIS A 11 6.75 -6.09 13.12
CA HIS A 11 5.29 -6.29 13.10
C HIS A 11 4.52 -5.07 12.59
N TRP A 12 5.09 -3.87 12.73
CA TRP A 12 4.43 -2.61 12.38
C TRP A 12 4.87 -2.06 11.02
N GLU A 13 6.07 -2.43 10.58
CA GLU A 13 6.66 -2.03 9.30
C GLU A 13 5.70 -2.21 8.10
N PRO A 14 4.97 -3.34 7.94
CA PRO A 14 4.03 -3.47 6.83
C PRO A 14 2.84 -2.50 6.91
N TYR A 15 2.35 -2.22 8.11
CA TYR A 15 1.25 -1.27 8.32
C TYR A 15 1.72 0.17 8.10
N LEU A 16 2.98 0.46 8.40
CA LEU A 16 3.56 1.78 8.15
C LEU A 16 3.75 2.04 6.66
N SER A 17 4.18 1.03 5.88
CA SER A 17 4.23 1.11 4.42
C SER A 17 2.85 1.36 3.83
N GLU A 18 1.83 0.65 4.33
CA GLU A 18 0.45 0.81 3.89
C GLU A 18 -0.11 2.20 4.25
N PHE A 19 0.22 2.70 5.45
CA PHE A 19 -0.11 4.06 5.87
C PHE A 19 0.50 5.09 4.93
N VAL A 20 1.79 4.99 4.63
CA VAL A 20 2.44 5.91 3.68
C VAL A 20 1.76 5.84 2.32
N TYR A 21 1.49 4.64 1.83
CA TYR A 21 0.88 4.44 0.52
C TYR A 21 -0.52 5.10 0.44
N GLY A 22 -1.39 4.82 1.41
CA GLY A 22 -2.71 5.47 1.50
C GLY A 22 -2.64 6.99 1.67
N GLY A 23 -1.66 7.48 2.43
CA GLY A 23 -1.46 8.91 2.65
C GLY A 23 -1.02 9.65 1.39
N ILE A 24 -0.05 9.10 0.64
CA ILE A 24 0.37 9.65 -0.66
C ILE A 24 -0.83 9.74 -1.59
N ASP A 25 -1.54 8.63 -1.76
CA ASP A 25 -2.65 8.54 -2.71
C ASP A 25 -3.77 9.51 -2.34
N GLY A 26 -4.18 9.54 -1.06
CA GLY A 26 -5.21 10.45 -0.58
C GLY A 26 -4.86 11.92 -0.76
N CYS A 27 -3.61 12.30 -0.51
CA CYS A 27 -3.15 13.67 -0.72
C CYS A 27 -3.15 14.06 -2.20
N VAL A 28 -2.60 13.20 -3.05
CA VAL A 28 -2.44 13.47 -4.50
C VAL A 28 -3.79 13.51 -5.19
N THR A 29 -4.64 12.51 -4.97
CA THR A 29 -5.98 12.42 -5.60
C THR A 29 -6.88 13.56 -5.16
N THR A 30 -6.93 13.86 -3.86
CA THR A 30 -7.77 14.96 -3.37
C THR A 30 -7.27 16.32 -3.87
N PHE A 31 -5.95 16.54 -3.91
CA PHE A 31 -5.42 17.77 -4.50
C PHE A 31 -5.69 17.86 -6.00
N ALA A 32 -5.65 16.74 -6.73
CA ALA A 32 -6.01 16.72 -8.15
C ALA A 32 -7.49 17.11 -8.36
N VAL A 33 -8.40 16.65 -7.51
CA VAL A 33 -9.82 17.07 -7.55
C VAL A 33 -9.96 18.57 -7.29
N VAL A 34 -9.23 19.10 -6.29
CA VAL A 34 -9.19 20.54 -6.02
C VAL A 34 -8.66 21.31 -7.23
N ALA A 35 -7.52 20.90 -7.79
CA ALA A 35 -6.89 21.56 -8.92
C ALA A 35 -7.77 21.52 -10.18
N GLY A 36 -8.41 20.39 -10.48
CA GLY A 36 -9.33 20.27 -11.61
C GLY A 36 -10.60 21.10 -11.42
N SER A 37 -11.13 21.16 -10.20
CA SER A 37 -12.30 21.99 -9.91
C SER A 37 -11.98 23.49 -10.04
N VAL A 38 -10.80 23.91 -9.60
CA VAL A 38 -10.32 25.30 -9.79
C VAL A 38 -10.07 25.59 -11.27
N GLY A 39 -9.46 24.65 -12.00
CA GLY A 39 -9.26 24.78 -13.45
C GLY A 39 -10.58 24.94 -14.20
N ALA A 40 -11.63 24.26 -13.76
CA ALA A 40 -12.99 24.39 -14.29
C ALA A 40 -13.78 25.59 -13.72
N GLY A 41 -13.14 26.53 -13.01
CA GLY A 41 -13.79 27.74 -12.50
C GLY A 41 -14.88 27.50 -11.45
N LEU A 42 -14.90 26.34 -10.77
CA LEU A 42 -15.96 25.99 -9.83
C LEU A 42 -15.84 26.73 -8.49
N ASP A 43 -16.98 27.08 -7.90
CA ASP A 43 -17.05 27.74 -6.60
C ASP A 43 -16.53 26.85 -5.46
N SER A 44 -16.02 27.48 -4.39
CA SER A 44 -15.49 26.81 -3.19
C SER A 44 -16.45 25.77 -2.59
N ALA A 45 -17.77 26.03 -2.61
CA ALA A 45 -18.76 25.09 -2.11
C ALA A 45 -18.78 23.77 -2.91
N VAL A 46 -18.65 23.86 -4.24
CA VAL A 46 -18.59 22.70 -5.13
C VAL A 46 -17.28 21.93 -4.91
N ILE A 47 -16.16 22.65 -4.76
CA ILE A 47 -14.85 22.06 -4.44
C ILE A 47 -14.92 21.24 -3.14
N ILE A 48 -15.55 21.77 -2.09
CA ILE A 48 -15.72 21.06 -0.82
C ILE A 48 -16.57 19.80 -1.01
N ILE A 49 -17.71 19.91 -1.70
CA ILE A 49 -18.61 18.76 -1.91
C ILE A 49 -17.89 17.65 -2.68
N LEU A 50 -17.31 17.99 -3.84
CA LEU A 50 -16.59 17.02 -4.67
C LEU A 50 -15.36 16.46 -3.97
N GLY A 51 -14.60 17.32 -3.28
CA GLY A 51 -13.42 16.94 -2.52
C GLY A 51 -13.71 15.94 -1.42
N PHE A 52 -14.72 16.19 -0.58
CA PHE A 52 -15.09 15.26 0.49
C PHE A 52 -15.76 13.99 -0.04
N ALA A 53 -16.59 14.10 -1.08
CA ALA A 53 -17.17 12.92 -1.73
C ALA A 53 -16.06 12.01 -2.27
N ASN A 54 -15.09 12.58 -3.00
CA ASN A 54 -13.93 11.86 -3.51
C ASN A 54 -13.08 11.26 -2.37
N LEU A 55 -12.73 12.08 -1.37
CA LEU A 55 -11.89 11.65 -0.24
C LEU A 55 -12.44 10.42 0.48
N LEU A 56 -13.75 10.41 0.75
CA LEU A 56 -14.40 9.31 1.47
C LEU A 56 -14.63 8.09 0.55
N ALA A 57 -15.09 8.32 -0.68
CA ALA A 57 -15.39 7.22 -1.62
C ALA A 57 -14.13 6.52 -2.09
N ASP A 58 -13.12 7.27 -2.55
CA ASP A 58 -11.85 6.70 -3.04
C ASP A 58 -11.08 6.05 -1.91
N GLY A 59 -11.03 6.70 -0.74
CA GLY A 59 -10.40 6.12 0.44
C GLY A 59 -11.04 4.78 0.80
N PHE A 60 -12.37 4.69 0.75
CA PHE A 60 -13.08 3.44 1.04
C PHE A 60 -12.80 2.37 -0.04
N ALA A 61 -12.84 2.75 -1.32
CA ALA A 61 -12.51 1.84 -2.42
C ALA A 61 -11.09 1.28 -2.29
N MET A 62 -10.11 2.14 -1.98
CA MET A 62 -8.72 1.74 -1.75
C MET A 62 -8.59 0.81 -0.54
N SER A 63 -9.28 1.12 0.57
CA SER A 63 -9.34 0.28 1.76
C SER A 63 -9.88 -1.12 1.50
N VAL A 64 -10.98 -1.21 0.75
CA VAL A 64 -11.58 -2.48 0.32
C VAL A 64 -10.61 -3.23 -0.61
N GLY A 65 -9.94 -2.52 -1.53
CA GLY A 65 -8.91 -3.10 -2.39
C GLY A 65 -7.76 -3.72 -1.59
N ALA A 66 -7.22 -3.00 -0.61
CA ALA A 66 -6.15 -3.48 0.27
C ALA A 66 -6.61 -4.68 1.13
N TYR A 67 -7.83 -4.63 1.67
CA TYR A 67 -8.43 -5.75 2.40
C TYR A 67 -8.58 -7.00 1.52
N LEU A 68 -9.13 -6.85 0.30
CA LEU A 68 -9.38 -7.96 -0.62
C LEU A 68 -8.09 -8.56 -1.15
N SER A 69 -7.09 -7.72 -1.45
CA SER A 69 -5.74 -8.17 -1.82
C SER A 69 -5.15 -9.04 -0.70
N GLN A 70 -5.14 -8.51 0.52
CA GLN A 70 -4.60 -9.23 1.67
C GLN A 70 -5.37 -10.51 2.01
N ARG A 71 -6.69 -10.50 1.81
CA ARG A 71 -7.55 -11.67 2.01
C ARG A 71 -7.28 -12.75 0.96
N THR A 72 -7.16 -12.35 -0.30
CA THR A 72 -6.86 -13.24 -1.43
C THR A 72 -5.53 -13.97 -1.22
N GLU A 73 -4.47 -13.28 -0.77
CA GLU A 73 -3.20 -13.92 -0.45
C GLU A 73 -3.33 -15.01 0.61
N LYS A 74 -4.10 -14.74 1.68
CA LYS A 74 -4.36 -15.73 2.75
C LYS A 74 -5.15 -16.93 2.26
N ASP A 75 -6.19 -16.67 1.46
CA ASP A 75 -7.04 -17.73 0.95
C ASP A 75 -6.29 -18.58 -0.10
N ASN A 76 -5.41 -17.98 -0.91
CA ASN A 76 -4.48 -18.68 -1.78
C ASN A 76 -3.51 -19.56 -0.98
N PHE A 77 -2.86 -19.02 0.05
CA PHE A 77 -1.97 -19.81 0.91
C PHE A 77 -2.70 -21.02 1.52
N ARG A 78 -3.90 -20.81 2.09
CA ARG A 78 -4.73 -21.89 2.66
C ARG A 78 -5.11 -22.95 1.63
N LYS A 79 -5.51 -22.52 0.42
CA LYS A 79 -5.87 -23.40 -0.68
C LYS A 79 -4.70 -24.33 -1.03
N TYR A 80 -3.53 -23.78 -1.33
CA TYR A 80 -2.37 -24.58 -1.72
C TYR A 80 -1.83 -25.44 -0.58
N ARG A 81 -1.85 -24.93 0.66
CA ARG A 81 -1.50 -25.71 1.85
C ARG A 81 -2.37 -26.96 1.99
N ASN A 82 -3.68 -26.83 1.81
CA ASN A 82 -4.61 -27.96 1.90
C ASN A 82 -4.42 -28.98 0.77
N LEU A 83 -4.11 -28.51 -0.45
CA LEU A 83 -3.80 -29.38 -1.59
C LEU A 83 -2.51 -30.17 -1.36
N GLU A 84 -1.45 -29.53 -0.86
CA GLU A 84 -0.17 -30.18 -0.58
C GLU A 84 -0.29 -31.14 0.61
N LEU A 85 -1.03 -30.78 1.67
CA LEU A 85 -1.36 -31.69 2.79
C LEU A 85 -2.04 -32.98 2.31
N LYS A 86 -3.04 -32.83 1.43
CA LYS A 86 -3.76 -33.97 0.86
C LYS A 86 -2.83 -34.85 0.02
N SER A 87 -2.01 -34.24 -0.82
CA SER A 87 -1.05 -34.98 -1.67
C SER A 87 0.01 -35.72 -0.84
N ALA A 88 0.57 -35.04 0.17
CA ALA A 88 1.59 -35.62 1.05
C ALA A 88 1.06 -36.73 1.97
N SER A 89 -0.21 -36.65 2.40
CA SER A 89 -0.85 -37.70 3.21
C SER A 89 -1.23 -38.93 2.39
N GLN A 90 -1.57 -38.75 1.11
CA GLN A 90 -1.93 -39.86 0.21
C GLN A 90 -0.70 -40.59 -0.35
N ASN A 91 0.43 -39.90 -0.50
CA ASN A 91 1.66 -40.49 -1.05
C ASN A 91 2.91 -40.06 -0.25
N PRO A 92 3.35 -40.87 0.73
CA PRO A 92 4.56 -40.60 1.51
C PRO A 92 5.86 -40.61 0.68
N GLU A 93 5.91 -41.41 -0.39
CA GLU A 93 7.09 -41.42 -1.28
C GLU A 93 7.22 -40.12 -2.05
N TYR A 94 6.11 -39.58 -2.55
CA TYR A 94 6.05 -38.26 -3.19
C TYR A 94 6.62 -37.18 -2.26
N LYS A 95 6.23 -37.19 -0.98
CA LYS A 95 6.75 -36.24 0.02
C LYS A 95 8.28 -36.30 0.13
N ARG A 96 8.84 -37.51 0.19
CA ARG A 96 10.29 -37.73 0.34
C ARG A 96 11.06 -37.38 -0.93
N GLN A 97 10.50 -37.71 -2.10
CA GLN A 97 11.08 -37.40 -3.39
C GLN A 97 11.15 -35.89 -3.62
N ARG A 98 10.04 -35.18 -3.44
CA ARG A 98 9.96 -33.72 -3.56
C ARG A 98 10.94 -33.03 -2.61
N ALA A 99 11.03 -33.50 -1.37
CA ALA A 99 11.98 -32.95 -0.41
C ALA A 99 13.42 -33.10 -0.88
N SER A 100 13.77 -34.25 -1.45
CA SER A 100 15.09 -34.47 -2.04
C SER A 100 15.37 -33.52 -3.20
N GLU A 101 14.40 -33.31 -4.09
CA GLU A 101 14.53 -32.42 -5.26
C GLU A 101 14.74 -30.96 -4.85
N ILE A 102 13.91 -30.43 -3.95
CA ILE A 102 14.04 -29.06 -3.43
C ILE A 102 15.37 -28.88 -2.67
N ILE A 103 15.70 -29.78 -1.75
CA ILE A 103 16.93 -29.62 -0.95
C ILE A 103 18.18 -29.77 -1.83
N LYS A 104 18.12 -30.57 -2.89
CA LYS A 104 19.19 -30.65 -3.89
C LYS A 104 19.30 -29.37 -4.72
N SER A 105 18.20 -28.71 -5.08
CA SER A 105 18.23 -27.43 -5.80
C SER A 105 18.83 -26.30 -4.95
N LEU A 106 18.69 -26.39 -3.62
CA LEU A 106 19.37 -25.51 -2.65
C LEU A 106 20.89 -25.80 -2.51
N GLY A 107 21.42 -26.81 -3.21
CA GLY A 107 22.85 -27.11 -3.28
C GLY A 107 23.35 -28.21 -2.33
N TYR A 108 22.47 -28.83 -1.55
CA TYR A 108 22.87 -29.93 -0.66
C TYR A 108 23.14 -31.22 -1.45
N LYS A 109 24.16 -31.98 -1.02
CA LYS A 109 24.61 -33.21 -1.69
C LYS A 109 25.02 -34.28 -0.67
N GLY A 110 25.13 -35.52 -1.14
CA GLY A 110 25.67 -36.64 -0.36
C GLY A 110 24.90 -36.92 0.93
N GLU A 111 25.62 -37.10 2.03
CA GLU A 111 25.05 -37.42 3.34
C GLU A 111 24.24 -36.26 3.93
N ALA A 112 24.66 -35.00 3.70
CA ALA A 112 23.94 -33.82 4.17
C ALA A 112 22.52 -33.74 3.57
N LEU A 113 22.36 -34.05 2.28
CA LEU A 113 21.05 -34.12 1.63
C LEU A 113 20.13 -35.12 2.34
N LYS A 114 20.63 -36.34 2.62
CA LYS A 114 19.85 -37.38 3.28
C LYS A 114 19.37 -36.94 4.66
N ILE A 115 20.28 -36.37 5.46
CA ILE A 115 19.97 -35.90 6.82
C ILE A 115 18.90 -34.80 6.79
N VAL A 116 19.06 -33.80 5.92
CA VAL A 116 18.12 -32.67 5.83
C VAL A 116 16.73 -33.14 5.36
N VAL A 117 16.68 -34.00 4.33
CA VAL A 117 15.42 -34.56 3.82
C VAL A 117 14.69 -35.35 4.91
N ASP A 118 15.39 -36.22 5.63
CA ASP A 118 14.79 -37.00 6.72
C ASP A 118 14.25 -36.10 7.83
N GLN A 119 14.97 -35.01 8.15
CA GLN A 119 14.56 -34.12 9.23
C GLN A 119 13.39 -33.21 8.83
N VAL A 120 13.38 -32.69 7.61
CA VAL A 120 12.30 -31.83 7.10
C VAL A 120 11.01 -32.64 6.92
N THR A 121 11.10 -33.88 6.44
CA THR A 121 9.92 -34.71 6.19
C THR A 121 9.23 -35.21 7.46
N LYS A 122 9.87 -35.16 8.64
CA LYS A 122 9.23 -35.48 9.94
C LYS A 122 8.15 -34.48 10.34
N ASP A 123 8.30 -33.22 9.96
CA ASP A 123 7.35 -32.14 10.27
C ASP A 123 6.58 -31.79 9.00
N SER A 124 5.35 -32.31 8.87
CA SER A 124 4.52 -32.07 7.70
C SER A 124 4.22 -30.59 7.48
N ASP A 125 4.02 -29.81 8.55
CA ASP A 125 3.69 -28.40 8.43
C ASP A 125 4.88 -27.60 7.91
N ARG A 126 6.08 -27.80 8.46
CA ARG A 126 7.31 -27.15 7.95
C ARG A 126 7.64 -27.59 6.55
N TRP A 127 7.44 -28.86 6.22
CA TRP A 127 7.64 -29.38 4.88
C TRP A 127 6.79 -28.60 3.87
N ILE A 128 5.50 -28.42 4.15
CA ILE A 128 4.59 -27.72 3.24
C ILE A 128 4.98 -26.26 3.09
N ASP A 129 5.36 -25.58 4.17
CA ASP A 129 5.83 -24.21 4.09
C ASP A 129 7.06 -24.08 3.19
N ILE A 130 7.97 -25.07 3.21
CA ILE A 130 9.13 -25.13 2.30
C ILE A 130 8.68 -25.34 0.86
N VAL A 131 7.78 -26.30 0.59
CA VAL A 131 7.28 -26.56 -0.78
C VAL A 131 6.61 -25.32 -1.37
N LEU A 132 5.67 -24.73 -0.63
CA LEU A 132 4.93 -23.56 -1.09
C LEU A 132 5.86 -22.38 -1.36
N LYS A 133 6.88 -22.20 -0.52
CA LYS A 133 7.87 -21.14 -0.69
C LYS A 133 8.79 -21.40 -1.88
N GLU A 134 9.42 -22.56 -1.96
CA GLU A 134 10.48 -22.82 -2.93
C GLU A 134 9.96 -23.08 -4.35
N GLU A 135 8.73 -23.58 -4.49
CA GLU A 135 8.18 -23.92 -5.82
C GLU A 135 7.15 -22.92 -6.32
N MET A 136 6.35 -22.35 -5.41
CA MET A 136 5.23 -21.48 -5.77
C MET A 136 5.48 -20.02 -5.38
N ASN A 137 6.59 -19.72 -4.68
CA ASN A 137 6.87 -18.42 -4.08
C ASN A 137 5.73 -17.91 -3.17
N ILE A 138 4.96 -18.82 -2.58
CA ILE A 138 3.86 -18.49 -1.66
C ILE A 138 4.38 -18.60 -0.23
N ILE A 139 4.34 -17.48 0.49
CA ILE A 139 4.83 -17.38 1.86
C ILE A 139 3.63 -17.23 2.80
N PRO A 140 3.67 -17.83 4.02
CA PRO A 140 2.62 -17.61 5.01
C PRO A 140 2.45 -16.12 5.32
N GLU A 141 1.24 -15.61 5.09
CA GLU A 141 0.91 -14.21 5.33
C GLU A 141 0.10 -14.05 6.62
N ASN A 142 0.71 -13.36 7.58
CA ASN A 142 0.21 -13.22 8.95
C ASN A 142 -0.44 -11.85 9.20
N LYS A 143 -0.33 -10.89 8.28
CA LYS A 143 -0.93 -9.55 8.41
C LYS A 143 -2.45 -9.63 8.50
N SER A 144 -3.10 -8.83 9.33
CA SER A 144 -4.57 -8.81 9.36
C SER A 144 -5.12 -8.00 8.20
N ALA A 145 -5.92 -8.62 7.32
CA ALA A 145 -6.57 -7.94 6.20
C ALA A 145 -7.42 -6.75 6.66
N LEU A 146 -8.16 -6.91 7.77
CA LEU A 146 -8.95 -5.82 8.35
C LEU A 146 -8.09 -4.66 8.82
N LYS A 147 -6.92 -4.95 9.43
CA LYS A 147 -6.01 -3.89 9.89
C LYS A 147 -5.35 -3.17 8.73
N ILE A 148 -4.95 -3.90 7.68
CA ILE A 148 -4.39 -3.32 6.45
C ILE A 148 -5.41 -2.33 5.87
N GLY A 149 -6.63 -2.77 5.55
CA GLY A 149 -7.66 -1.88 5.00
C GLY A 149 -7.98 -0.68 5.91
N ALA A 150 -8.08 -0.88 7.23
CA ALA A 150 -8.34 0.20 8.16
C ALA A 150 -7.21 1.25 8.20
N VAL A 151 -5.95 0.80 8.21
CA VAL A 151 -4.79 1.70 8.20
C VAL A 151 -4.70 2.47 6.89
N THR A 152 -4.95 1.83 5.75
CA THR A 152 -5.03 2.50 4.43
C THR A 152 -6.10 3.60 4.46
N TYR A 153 -7.31 3.29 4.92
CA TYR A 153 -8.44 4.24 4.96
C TYR A 153 -8.16 5.45 5.85
N ILE A 154 -7.68 5.19 7.07
CA ILE A 154 -7.39 6.23 8.04
C ILE A 154 -6.29 7.15 7.50
N SER A 155 -5.23 6.58 6.92
CA SER A 155 -4.17 7.39 6.33
C SER A 155 -4.66 8.24 5.16
N PHE A 156 -5.44 7.64 4.27
CA PHE A 156 -6.01 8.31 3.10
C PHE A 156 -6.83 9.53 3.52
N ILE A 157 -7.71 9.40 4.52
CA ILE A 157 -8.51 10.52 5.02
C ILE A 157 -7.64 11.56 5.74
N LEU A 158 -6.79 11.13 6.68
CA LEU A 158 -6.03 12.04 7.53
C LEU A 158 -5.10 12.94 6.73
N ILE A 159 -4.54 12.41 5.66
CA ILE A 159 -3.67 13.18 4.78
C ILE A 159 -4.47 13.84 3.66
N GLY A 160 -5.38 13.11 3.03
CA GLY A 160 -6.16 13.61 1.90
C GLY A 160 -7.05 14.79 2.26
N ILE A 161 -7.34 15.03 3.53
CA ILE A 161 -8.05 16.25 3.97
C ILE A 161 -7.21 17.52 3.82
N ILE A 162 -5.87 17.43 3.82
CA ILE A 162 -4.95 18.58 3.84
C ILE A 162 -5.27 19.61 2.73
N PRO A 163 -5.45 19.22 1.45
CA PRO A 163 -5.80 20.16 0.38
C PRO A 163 -7.16 20.85 0.58
N LEU A 164 -8.10 20.20 1.25
CA LEU A 164 -9.47 20.72 1.48
C LEU A 164 -9.55 21.67 2.67
N LEU A 165 -8.62 21.57 3.63
CA LEU A 165 -8.66 22.37 4.86
C LEU A 165 -8.74 23.87 4.58
N ILE A 166 -8.03 24.38 3.55
CA ILE A 166 -8.06 25.81 3.21
C ILE A 166 -9.45 26.26 2.78
N TYR A 167 -10.15 25.46 1.98
CA TYR A 167 -11.52 25.78 1.52
C TYR A 167 -12.53 25.70 2.68
N VAL A 168 -12.35 24.74 3.59
CA VAL A 168 -13.19 24.66 4.81
C VAL A 168 -12.95 25.85 5.73
N ILE A 169 -11.69 26.29 5.90
CA ILE A 169 -11.36 27.46 6.71
C ILE A 169 -11.97 28.72 6.09
N ASP A 170 -11.83 28.91 4.78
CA ASP A 170 -12.42 30.07 4.07
C ASP A 170 -13.95 30.11 4.21
N PHE A 171 -14.61 28.96 4.16
CA PHE A 171 -16.07 28.86 4.35
C PHE A 171 -16.53 29.33 5.75
N VAL A 172 -15.70 29.14 6.79
CA VAL A 172 -16.02 29.55 8.17
C VAL A 172 -15.50 30.96 8.49
N SER A 173 -14.34 31.32 7.94
CA SER A 173 -13.65 32.58 8.16
C SER A 173 -13.08 33.06 6.82
N PRO A 174 -13.76 33.98 6.11
CA PRO A 174 -13.36 34.44 4.79
C PRO A 174 -11.91 34.89 4.74
N ILE A 175 -11.17 34.43 3.74
CA ILE A 175 -9.77 34.73 3.53
C ILE A 175 -9.64 35.64 2.30
N ASP A 176 -9.14 36.87 2.47
CA ASP A 176 -8.91 37.83 1.37
C ASP A 176 -7.69 37.50 0.48
N LYS A 177 -7.31 36.23 0.36
CA LYS A 177 -6.13 35.77 -0.40
C LYS A 177 -6.52 34.70 -1.41
N ASN A 178 -5.66 34.46 -2.39
CA ASN A 178 -5.86 33.39 -3.36
C ASN A 178 -5.88 32.00 -2.66
N LEU A 179 -7.07 31.42 -2.53
CA LEU A 179 -7.28 30.12 -1.86
C LEU A 179 -6.46 29.01 -2.50
N PHE A 180 -6.41 28.96 -3.83
CA PHE A 180 -5.70 27.90 -4.55
C PHE A 180 -4.19 27.94 -4.30
N MET A 181 -3.60 29.14 -4.20
CA MET A 181 -2.19 29.28 -3.83
C MET A 181 -1.92 28.78 -2.41
N LEU A 182 -2.79 29.12 -1.44
CA LEU A 182 -2.67 28.64 -0.07
C LEU A 182 -2.85 27.13 0.03
N ALA A 183 -3.84 26.56 -0.66
CA ALA A 183 -4.07 25.12 -0.74
C ALA A 183 -2.86 24.41 -1.36
N SER A 184 -2.27 24.98 -2.41
CA SER A 184 -1.07 24.43 -3.07
C SER A 184 0.15 24.42 -2.15
N ILE A 185 0.39 25.51 -1.39
CA ILE A 185 1.49 25.58 -0.42
C ILE A 185 1.27 24.56 0.71
N LEU A 186 0.07 24.50 1.27
CA LEU A 186 -0.24 23.57 2.37
C LEU A 186 -0.12 22.11 1.92
N THR A 187 -0.63 21.80 0.73
CA THR A 187 -0.48 20.47 0.11
C THR A 187 0.98 20.17 -0.18
N GLY A 188 1.76 21.14 -0.66
CA GLY A 188 3.20 21.01 -0.87
C GLY A 188 3.94 20.63 0.42
N ILE A 189 3.58 21.23 1.55
CA ILE A 189 4.10 20.84 2.88
C ILE A 189 3.69 19.40 3.19
N GLY A 190 2.43 19.02 2.93
CA GLY A 190 1.95 17.64 3.06
C GLY A 190 2.78 16.64 2.25
N PHE A 191 3.05 16.94 0.97
CA PHE A 191 3.89 16.12 0.10
C PHE A 191 5.33 16.02 0.58
N VAL A 192 5.90 17.09 1.17
CA VAL A 192 7.23 17.04 1.79
C VAL A 192 7.23 16.10 2.99
N ILE A 193 6.26 16.22 3.89
CA ILE A 193 6.15 15.37 5.09
C ILE A 193 6.02 13.89 4.69
N ILE A 194 5.20 13.60 3.69
CA ILE A 194 4.95 12.22 3.28
C ILE A 194 6.04 11.66 2.40
N GLY A 195 6.64 12.48 1.53
CA GLY A 195 7.83 12.10 0.79
C GLY A 195 9.00 11.77 1.72
N TRP A 196 9.13 12.51 2.83
CA TRP A 196 10.07 12.17 3.91
C TRP A 196 9.70 10.84 4.58
N LEU A 197 8.44 10.63 4.96
CA LEU A 197 7.97 9.40 5.61
C LEU A 197 8.16 8.18 4.69
N LYS A 198 7.83 8.30 3.41
CA LYS A 198 8.10 7.31 2.36
C LYS A 198 9.57 6.95 2.29
N ALA A 199 10.46 7.94 2.26
CA ALA A 199 11.88 7.68 2.19
C ALA A 199 12.42 7.00 3.45
N TYR A 200 11.90 7.37 4.62
CA TYR A 200 12.23 6.75 5.90
C TYR A 200 11.83 5.27 5.93
N VAL A 201 10.58 4.95 5.55
CA VAL A 201 10.05 3.58 5.54
C VAL A 201 10.79 2.70 4.54
N ASN A 202 11.07 3.22 3.34
CA ASN A 202 11.75 2.45 2.30
C ASN A 202 13.28 2.43 2.44
N HIS A 203 13.84 3.05 3.49
CA HIS A 203 15.29 3.22 3.69
C HIS A 203 16.00 3.78 2.44
N THR A 204 15.38 4.76 1.79
CA THR A 204 15.92 5.44 0.60
C THR A 204 16.37 6.86 0.91
N ARG A 205 17.00 7.54 -0.06
CA ARG A 205 17.44 8.92 0.12
C ARG A 205 16.24 9.85 0.32
N ILE A 206 16.19 10.54 1.46
CA ILE A 206 15.10 11.45 1.85
C ILE A 206 14.76 12.46 0.75
N LEU A 207 15.78 13.15 0.23
CA LEU A 207 15.58 14.17 -0.79
C LEU A 207 14.95 13.60 -2.07
N LYS A 208 15.31 12.36 -2.44
CA LYS A 208 14.71 11.69 -3.60
C LYS A 208 13.22 11.39 -3.36
N GLY A 209 12.87 10.86 -2.18
CA GLY A 209 11.47 10.58 -1.84
C GLY A 209 10.59 11.84 -1.83
N ILE A 210 11.10 12.95 -1.28
CA ILE A 210 10.41 14.25 -1.29
C ILE A 210 10.20 14.77 -2.71
N LEU A 211 11.26 14.80 -3.52
CA LEU A 211 11.19 15.31 -4.89
C LEU A 211 10.28 14.47 -5.77
N GLU A 212 10.31 13.13 -5.64
CA GLU A 212 9.40 12.25 -6.36
C GLU A 212 7.93 12.52 -6.01
N THR A 213 7.61 12.62 -4.72
CA THR A 213 6.22 12.85 -4.28
C THR A 213 5.72 14.23 -4.73
N LEU A 214 6.55 15.27 -4.60
CA LEU A 214 6.22 16.61 -5.11
C LEU A 214 6.01 16.62 -6.63
N ALA A 215 6.90 15.97 -7.38
CA ALA A 215 6.81 15.93 -8.84
C ALA A 215 5.56 15.19 -9.32
N LEU A 216 5.26 14.02 -8.74
CA LEU A 216 4.06 13.25 -9.08
C LEU A 216 2.78 14.01 -8.72
N GLY A 217 2.73 14.63 -7.54
CA GLY A 217 1.60 15.46 -7.12
C GLY A 217 1.41 16.69 -8.01
N ALA A 218 2.49 17.36 -8.40
CA ALA A 218 2.45 18.50 -9.32
C ALA A 218 1.95 18.07 -10.72
N VAL A 219 2.45 16.96 -11.26
CA VAL A 219 1.99 16.43 -12.55
C VAL A 219 0.50 16.09 -12.50
N ALA A 220 0.05 15.41 -11.45
CA ALA A 220 -1.37 15.08 -11.28
C ALA A 220 -2.26 16.33 -11.22
N ALA A 221 -1.84 17.34 -10.45
CA ALA A 221 -2.57 18.59 -10.33
C ALA A 221 -2.61 19.39 -11.64
N VAL A 222 -1.49 19.46 -12.37
CA VAL A 222 -1.40 20.11 -13.68
C VAL A 222 -2.34 19.44 -14.67
N VAL A 223 -2.30 18.11 -14.75
CA VAL A 223 -3.19 17.34 -15.64
C VAL A 223 -4.66 17.59 -15.28
N ALA A 224 -5.02 17.53 -14.00
CA ALA A 224 -6.39 17.75 -13.56
C ALA A 224 -6.86 19.18 -13.84
N TYR A 225 -6.04 20.19 -13.55
CA TYR A 225 -6.34 21.60 -13.81
C TYR A 225 -6.64 21.83 -15.30
N PHE A 226 -5.76 21.37 -16.19
CA PHE A 226 -5.94 21.58 -17.63
C PHE A 226 -7.12 20.79 -18.20
N ILE A 227 -7.42 19.60 -17.66
CA ILE A 227 -8.64 18.88 -18.06
C ILE A 227 -9.88 19.65 -17.60
N GLY A 228 -9.87 20.20 -16.38
CA GLY A 228 -10.96 21.03 -15.87
C GLY A 228 -11.20 22.27 -16.74
N ASP A 229 -10.14 23.04 -17.00
CA ASP A 229 -10.14 24.23 -17.86
C ASP A 229 -10.63 23.93 -19.28
N PHE A 230 -10.11 22.85 -19.88
CA PHE A 230 -10.52 22.43 -21.22
C PHE A 230 -12.00 22.03 -21.29
N LEU A 231 -12.50 21.29 -20.29
CA LEU A 231 -13.89 20.87 -20.25
C LEU A 231 -14.84 22.01 -19.96
N GLU A 232 -14.45 22.97 -19.12
CA GLU A 232 -15.23 24.19 -18.89
C GLU A 232 -15.39 24.99 -20.19
N SER A 233 -14.29 25.26 -20.90
CA SER A 233 -14.32 25.93 -22.21
C SER A 233 -15.14 25.21 -23.29
N LEU A 234 -15.38 23.90 -23.17
CA LEU A 234 -16.14 23.12 -24.15
C LEU A 234 -17.63 23.03 -23.80
N LEU A 235 -17.96 23.00 -22.51
CA LEU A 235 -19.30 22.70 -22.01
C LEU A 235 -20.08 23.96 -21.58
N VAL A 236 -19.39 25.05 -21.26
CA VAL A 236 -19.95 26.33 -20.78
C VAL A 236 -19.69 27.42 -21.83
#